data_AF-A0A662IWI9-F1
#
_entry.id   AF-A0A662IWI9-F1
#
_cell.length_a   1.000
_cell.length_b   1.000
_cell.length_c   1.000
_cell.angle_alpha   90.00
_cell.angle_beta   90.00
_cell.angle_gamma   90.00
#
_symmetry.space_group_name_H-M   'P 1'
#
loop_
_entity.id
_entity.type
_entity.pdbx_description
1 polymer ?
#
loop_
_entity_poly.entity_id
_entity_poly.type
_entity_poly.pdbx_seq_one_letter_code
_entity_poly.pdbx_strand_id
1 'polypeptide(L)'
;MAWREVFKNLLSQNKGFEVSYDQSEVRVGEVEGLSKVKVKLGGLRKYAGRKAIRKELREVALSLAERLVEAKVPFKLMIGSGEFTLRFDLDHYVRVHGGGSSVVGFRDLSEPPMVLIADLLKKHGPVKFLSPVK
;
A
#
# COMPACT_ATOMS: atom_id res chain seq x y z
N MET A 1 2.31 21.51 -2.67
CA MET A 1 1.35 20.43 -2.97
C MET A 1 0.90 19.83 -1.64
N ALA A 2 -0.31 20.15 -1.15
CA ALA A 2 -0.72 19.84 0.22
C ALA A 2 -0.77 18.32 0.55
N TRP A 3 -1.03 17.47 -0.43
CA TRP A 3 -1.19 16.02 -0.23
C TRP A 3 0.11 15.29 0.14
N ARG A 4 1.28 15.78 -0.29
CA ARG A 4 2.57 15.13 -0.05
C ARG A 4 2.94 15.18 1.43
N GLU A 5 2.74 16.32 2.06
CA GLU A 5 2.96 16.53 3.50
C GLU A 5 1.97 15.70 4.33
N VAL A 6 0.74 15.51 3.85
CA VAL A 6 -0.23 14.59 4.47
C VAL A 6 0.29 13.15 4.44
N PHE A 7 0.81 12.67 3.31
CA PHE A 7 1.40 11.32 3.23
C PHE A 7 2.58 11.14 4.19
N LYS A 8 3.50 12.10 4.22
CA LYS A 8 4.65 12.07 5.15
C LYS A 8 4.18 11.98 6.60
N ASN A 9 3.16 12.77 6.97
CA ASN A 9 2.60 12.76 8.32
C ASN A 9 1.91 11.43 8.65
N LEU A 10 1.13 10.85 7.74
CA LEU A 10 0.47 9.56 7.97
C LEU A 10 1.48 8.41 8.05
N LEU A 11 2.48 8.38 7.16
CA LEU A 11 3.53 7.37 7.17
C LEU A 11 4.44 7.47 8.40
N SER A 12 4.73 8.68 8.90
CA SER A 12 5.53 8.86 10.14
C SER A 12 4.81 8.28 11.37
N GLN A 13 3.48 8.35 11.37
CA GLN A 13 2.59 7.77 12.36
C GLN A 13 2.28 6.28 12.10
N ASN A 14 2.81 5.70 11.03
CA ASN A 14 2.50 4.34 10.55
C ASN A 14 1.01 4.09 10.27
N LYS A 15 0.32 5.13 9.78
CA LYS A 15 -1.08 5.07 9.38
C LYS A 15 -1.18 4.81 7.87
N GLY A 16 -2.13 3.95 7.51
CA GLY A 16 -2.50 3.75 6.10
C GLY A 16 -3.41 4.88 5.61
N PHE A 17 -3.54 5.00 4.30
CA PHE A 17 -4.35 6.04 3.68
C PHE A 17 -4.90 5.58 2.33
N GLU A 18 -5.97 6.25 1.91
CA GLU A 18 -6.68 5.99 0.67
C GLU A 18 -6.69 7.25 -0.17
N VAL A 19 -6.37 7.09 -1.44
CA VAL A 19 -6.31 8.16 -2.43
C VAL A 19 -7.43 7.93 -3.43
N SER A 20 -8.30 8.93 -3.54
CA SER A 20 -9.37 9.00 -4.53
C SER A 20 -9.36 10.37 -5.20
N TYR A 21 -10.14 10.52 -6.27
CA TYR A 21 -10.19 11.76 -7.04
C TYR A 21 -11.64 12.19 -7.22
N ASP A 22 -11.91 13.47 -6.97
CA ASP A 22 -13.19 14.10 -7.30
C ASP A 22 -12.94 15.26 -8.25
N GLN A 23 -13.49 15.20 -9.47
CA GLN A 23 -13.36 16.25 -10.50
C GLN A 23 -11.93 16.78 -10.74
N SER A 24 -10.89 15.96 -10.49
CA SER A 24 -9.43 16.26 -10.54
C SER A 24 -8.76 16.75 -9.25
N GLU A 25 -9.49 16.89 -8.14
CA GLU A 25 -8.89 17.13 -6.83
C GLU A 25 -8.48 15.82 -6.15
N VAL A 26 -7.29 15.80 -5.54
CA VAL A 26 -6.79 14.64 -4.79
C VAL A 26 -7.46 14.61 -3.41
N ARG A 27 -8.19 13.54 -3.12
CA ARG A 27 -8.74 13.26 -1.79
C ARG A 27 -7.91 12.20 -1.09
N VAL A 28 -7.42 12.54 0.10
CA VAL A 28 -6.66 11.63 0.96
C VAL A 28 -7.47 11.35 2.22
N GLY A 29 -7.92 10.12 2.41
CA GLY A 29 -8.57 9.65 3.63
C GLY A 29 -7.62 8.76 4.44
N GLU A 30 -7.64 8.86 5.77
CA GLU A 30 -6.99 7.86 6.61
C GLU A 30 -7.75 6.53 6.47
N VAL A 31 -7.01 5.43 6.28
CA VAL A 31 -7.63 4.11 6.27
C VAL A 31 -7.90 3.71 7.71
N GLU A 32 -9.15 3.86 8.14
CA GLU A 32 -9.65 3.14 9.30
C GLU A 32 -9.58 1.64 8.97
N GLY A 33 -8.61 0.94 9.54
CA GLY A 33 -8.51 -0.49 9.36
C GLY A 33 -9.78 -1.13 9.88
N LEU A 34 -10.55 -1.81 8.99
CA LEU A 34 -11.74 -2.62 9.27
C LEU A 34 -12.37 -2.32 10.63
N SER A 35 -13.37 -1.44 10.66
CA SER A 35 -14.24 -1.28 11.81
C SER A 35 -14.64 -2.68 12.29
N LYS A 36 -14.20 -3.00 13.51
CA LYS A 36 -14.41 -4.32 14.12
C LYS A 36 -15.91 -4.51 14.24
N VAL A 37 -16.51 -5.26 13.31
CA VAL A 37 -17.73 -5.99 13.63
C VAL A 37 -17.35 -6.86 14.84
N LYS A 38 -18.04 -6.66 15.97
CA LYS A 38 -17.82 -7.42 17.21
C LYS A 38 -18.25 -8.87 17.00
N VAL A 39 -17.44 -9.66 16.31
CA VAL A 39 -17.56 -11.12 16.33
C VAL A 39 -16.77 -11.62 17.53
N LYS A 40 -17.44 -12.35 18.44
CA LYS A 40 -16.81 -13.01 19.59
C LYS A 40 -15.91 -14.16 19.10
N LEU A 41 -14.71 -13.83 18.65
CA LEU A 41 -13.65 -14.82 18.39
C LEU A 41 -12.91 -15.08 19.70
N GLY A 42 -13.38 -16.08 20.46
CA GLY A 42 -12.63 -16.64 21.57
C GLY A 42 -11.36 -17.32 21.04
N GLY A 43 -10.19 -16.93 21.56
CA GLY A 43 -8.96 -17.72 21.43
C GLY A 43 -7.83 -17.14 20.59
N LEU A 44 -8.02 -16.05 19.82
CA LEU A 44 -6.90 -15.41 19.12
C LEU A 44 -6.21 -14.40 20.04
N ARG A 45 -4.98 -14.72 20.50
CA ARG A 45 -4.08 -13.77 21.15
C ARG A 45 -4.00 -12.51 20.27
N LYS A 46 -4.56 -11.40 20.74
CA LYS A 46 -4.41 -10.08 20.13
C LYS A 46 -2.94 -9.68 20.18
N TYR A 47 -2.14 -10.14 19.22
CA TYR A 47 -0.83 -9.55 19.00
C TYR A 47 -1.07 -8.19 18.33
N ALA A 48 -1.32 -7.16 19.14
CA ALA A 48 -1.35 -5.77 18.72
C ALA A 48 0.09 -5.25 18.54
N GLY A 49 0.92 -6.00 17.80
CA GLY A 49 2.21 -5.48 17.37
C GLY A 49 1.95 -4.17 16.64
N ARG A 50 2.66 -3.10 17.01
CA ARG A 50 2.54 -1.81 16.33
C ARG A 50 2.77 -2.08 14.84
N LYS A 51 1.75 -1.85 14.02
CA LYS A 51 1.85 -1.84 12.57
C LYS A 51 2.87 -0.75 12.24
N ALA A 52 4.09 -1.15 11.94
CA ALA A 52 5.19 -0.23 11.74
C ALA A 52 6.09 -0.79 10.65
N ILE A 53 6.56 0.12 9.81
CA ILE A 53 7.54 -0.16 8.77
C ILE A 53 8.81 0.62 9.04
N ARG A 54 9.94 0.05 8.60
CA ARG A 54 11.24 0.70 8.69
C ARG A 54 11.29 1.95 7.83
N LYS A 55 12.24 2.84 8.10
CA LYS A 55 12.36 4.14 7.42
C LYS A 55 12.50 3.97 5.90
N GLU A 56 13.29 2.99 5.46
CA GLU A 56 13.53 2.70 4.04
C GLU A 56 12.23 2.33 3.33
N LEU A 57 11.38 1.50 3.96
CA LEU A 57 10.08 1.14 3.42
C LEU A 57 9.11 2.32 3.38
N ARG A 58 9.23 3.30 4.30
CA ARG A 58 8.41 4.53 4.24
C ARG A 58 8.79 5.39 3.04
N GLU A 59 10.09 5.47 2.73
CA GLU A 59 10.57 6.20 1.57
C GLU A 59 10.08 5.55 0.27
N VAL A 60 10.14 4.21 0.19
CA VAL A 60 9.58 3.46 -0.94
C VAL A 60 8.06 3.69 -1.05
N ALA A 61 7.32 3.59 0.05
CA ALA A 61 5.88 3.86 0.09
C ALA A 61 5.55 5.28 -0.42
N LEU A 62 6.32 6.28 0.00
CA LEU A 62 6.14 7.67 -0.44
C LEU A 62 6.41 7.82 -1.93
N SER A 63 7.52 7.29 -2.45
CA SER A 63 7.85 7.39 -3.88
C SER A 63 6.82 6.68 -4.76
N LEU A 64 6.33 5.52 -4.35
CA LEU A 64 5.25 4.81 -5.06
C LEU A 64 3.95 5.63 -5.05
N ALA A 65 3.57 6.18 -3.89
CA ALA A 65 2.37 6.98 -3.76
C ALA A 65 2.44 8.26 -4.61
N GLU A 66 3.58 8.97 -4.61
CA GLU A 66 3.80 10.15 -5.45
C GLU A 66 3.58 9.83 -6.94
N ARG A 67 4.21 8.76 -7.42
CA ARG A 67 4.11 8.31 -8.82
C ARG A 67 2.68 7.99 -9.26
N LEU A 68 1.92 7.33 -8.38
CA LEU A 68 0.51 7.01 -8.63
C LEU A 68 -0.38 8.26 -8.58
N VAL A 69 -0.07 9.19 -7.67
CA VAL A 69 -0.82 10.44 -7.56
C VAL A 69 -0.68 11.29 -8.81
N GLU A 70 0.56 11.44 -9.30
CA GLU A 70 0.87 12.15 -10.54
C GLU A 70 0.13 11.57 -11.75
N ALA A 71 -0.02 10.24 -11.80
CA ALA A 71 -0.75 9.52 -12.83
C ALA A 71 -2.26 9.46 -12.60
N LYS A 72 -2.79 10.11 -11.56
CA LYS A 72 -4.21 10.08 -11.16
C LYS A 72 -4.78 8.67 -10.94
N VAL A 73 -3.97 7.76 -10.42
CA VAL A 73 -4.40 6.38 -10.12
C VAL A 73 -4.96 6.33 -8.70
N PRO A 74 -6.22 5.88 -8.50
CA PRO A 74 -6.75 5.65 -7.15
C PRO A 74 -6.11 4.40 -6.53
N PHE A 75 -5.79 4.47 -5.25
CA PHE A 75 -5.20 3.36 -4.52
C PHE A 75 -5.38 3.50 -3.01
N LYS A 76 -5.13 2.40 -2.31
CA LYS A 76 -5.14 2.32 -0.85
C LYS A 76 -3.82 1.76 -0.35
N LEU A 77 -3.16 2.49 0.53
CA LEU A 77 -1.94 2.06 1.20
C LEU A 77 -2.25 1.60 2.63
N MET A 78 -1.93 0.36 2.94
CA MET A 78 -2.17 -0.25 4.24
C MET A 78 -0.85 -0.62 4.90
N ILE A 79 -0.65 -0.20 6.14
CA ILE A 79 0.54 -0.56 6.92
C ILE A 79 0.30 -1.89 7.65
N GLY A 80 1.20 -2.84 7.43
CA GLY A 80 1.26 -4.14 8.10
C GLY A 80 2.34 -4.16 9.20
N SER A 81 2.75 -5.36 9.61
CA SER A 81 3.85 -5.55 10.56
C SER A 81 5.16 -5.76 9.80
N GLY A 82 5.96 -4.69 9.66
CA GLY A 82 7.23 -4.74 8.93
C GLY A 82 7.12 -4.64 7.40
N GLU A 83 5.92 -4.39 6.89
CA GLU A 83 5.60 -4.31 5.46
C GLU A 83 4.42 -3.36 5.21
N PHE A 84 4.18 -3.01 3.96
CA PHE A 84 2.96 -2.31 3.54
C PHE A 84 2.34 -2.96 2.31
N THR A 85 1.06 -2.74 2.12
CA THR A 85 0.32 -3.18 0.94
C THR A 85 -0.22 -1.98 0.20
N LEU A 86 0.07 -1.91 -1.09
CA LEU A 86 -0.53 -1.00 -2.03
C LEU A 86 -1.65 -1.74 -2.77
N ARG A 87 -2.90 -1.34 -2.57
CA ARG A 87 -4.10 -2.00 -3.10
C ARG A 87 -4.78 -1.11 -4.11
N PHE A 88 -5.13 -1.65 -5.27
CA PHE A 88 -5.85 -0.95 -6.32
C PHE A 88 -7.33 -1.33 -6.32
N ASP A 89 -7.64 -2.61 -6.12
CA ASP A 89 -8.99 -3.11 -5.92
C ASP A 89 -8.99 -4.40 -5.07
N LEU A 90 -10.06 -5.19 -5.13
CA LEU A 90 -10.16 -6.41 -4.33
C LEU A 90 -9.09 -7.45 -4.66
N ASP A 91 -8.75 -7.60 -5.95
CA ASP A 91 -7.94 -8.68 -6.50
C ASP A 91 -6.54 -8.20 -6.93
N HIS A 92 -6.35 -6.89 -7.06
CA HIS A 92 -5.11 -6.27 -7.52
C HIS A 92 -4.39 -5.53 -6.38
N TYR A 93 -3.25 -6.07 -5.94
CA TYR A 93 -2.43 -5.43 -4.92
C TYR A 93 -0.96 -5.85 -4.97
N VAL A 94 -0.11 -4.99 -4.39
CA VAL A 94 1.32 -5.21 -4.23
C VAL A 94 1.66 -5.15 -2.75
N ARG A 95 2.24 -6.23 -2.23
CA ARG A 95 2.78 -6.32 -0.87
C ARG A 95 4.27 -6.04 -0.93
N VAL A 96 4.74 -5.04 -0.20
CA VAL A 96 6.15 -4.62 -0.17
C VAL A 96 6.71 -4.85 1.22
N HIS A 97 7.77 -5.64 1.30
CA HIS A 97 8.48 -5.98 2.53
C HIS A 97 9.97 -5.66 2.39
N GLY A 98 10.74 -5.78 3.47
CA GLY A 98 12.15 -5.36 3.48
C GLY A 98 13.09 -6.10 2.52
N GLY A 99 12.63 -7.16 1.85
CA GLY A 99 13.43 -7.97 0.93
C GLY A 99 12.90 -8.01 -0.50
N GLY A 100 11.90 -7.20 -0.84
CA GLY A 100 11.29 -7.18 -2.17
C GLY A 100 9.78 -6.93 -2.13
N SER A 101 9.11 -7.37 -3.20
CA SER A 101 7.67 -7.22 -3.34
C SER A 101 7.00 -8.47 -3.92
N SER A 102 5.73 -8.66 -3.54
CA SER A 102 4.84 -9.67 -4.09
C SER A 102 3.66 -8.99 -4.76
N VAL A 103 3.39 -9.33 -6.01
CA VAL A 103 2.34 -8.76 -6.85
C VAL A 103 1.23 -9.79 -7.03
N VAL A 104 -0.01 -9.37 -6.84
CA VAL A 104 -1.22 -10.21 -6.91
C VAL A 104 -2.22 -9.57 -7.87
N GLY A 105 -2.87 -10.40 -8.67
CA GLY A 105 -3.91 -9.99 -9.64
C GLY A 105 -3.36 -9.56 -11.00
N PHE A 106 -2.06 -9.25 -11.10
CA PHE A 106 -1.43 -8.80 -12.34
C PHE A 106 -0.73 -9.92 -13.09
N ARG A 107 -0.72 -9.85 -14.42
CA ARG A 107 0.01 -10.80 -15.29
C ARG A 107 1.51 -10.54 -15.30
N ASP A 108 1.90 -9.27 -15.42
CA ASP A 108 3.29 -8.84 -15.43
C ASP A 108 3.40 -7.34 -15.09
N LEU A 109 4.63 -6.79 -15.14
CA LEU A 109 4.92 -5.39 -14.80
C LEU A 109 4.57 -4.38 -15.90
N SER A 110 4.16 -4.82 -17.09
CA SER A 110 3.73 -3.95 -18.19
C SER A 110 2.24 -3.60 -18.11
N GLU A 111 1.47 -4.31 -17.30
CA GLU A 111 0.05 -4.05 -17.07
C GLU A 111 -0.17 -2.74 -16.27
N PRO A 112 -1.16 -1.90 -16.61
CA PRO A 112 -1.54 -0.77 -15.76
C PRO A 112 -2.16 -1.23 -14.42
N PRO A 113 -1.93 -0.52 -13.29
CA PRO A 113 -1.02 0.62 -13.12
C PRO A 113 0.42 0.21 -12.78
N MET A 114 0.76 -1.09 -12.82
CA MET A 114 2.09 -1.60 -12.45
C MET A 114 3.22 -0.99 -13.25
N VAL A 115 3.01 -0.73 -14.54
CA VAL A 115 4.00 -0.09 -15.43
C VAL A 115 4.54 1.24 -14.88
N LEU A 116 3.72 1.98 -14.11
CA LEU A 116 4.08 3.28 -13.55
C LEU A 116 5.09 3.17 -12.40
N ILE A 117 5.05 2.05 -11.67
CA ILE A 117 5.78 1.83 -10.43
C ILE A 117 6.80 0.68 -10.52
N ALA A 118 6.88 0.01 -11.67
CA ALA A 118 7.71 -1.17 -11.88
C ALA A 118 9.20 -0.91 -11.65
N ASP A 119 9.70 0.26 -12.06
CA ASP A 119 11.08 0.69 -11.87
C ASP A 119 11.41 0.88 -10.38
N LEU A 120 10.53 1.54 -9.63
CA LEU A 120 10.67 1.74 -8.19
C LEU A 120 10.65 0.42 -7.42
N LEU A 121 9.75 -0.49 -7.79
CA LEU A 121 9.68 -1.82 -7.18
C LEU A 121 10.94 -2.65 -7.45
N LYS A 122 11.43 -2.67 -8.70
CA LYS A 122 12.67 -3.36 -9.08
C LYS A 122 13.89 -2.77 -8.38
N LYS A 123 13.94 -1.44 -8.21
CA LYS A 123 15.03 -0.75 -7.50
C LYS A 123 15.05 -1.11 -6.01
N HIS A 124 13.88 -1.28 -5.41
CA HIS A 124 13.76 -1.72 -4.01
C HIS A 124 14.22 -3.17 -3.81
N GLY A 125 13.87 -4.07 -4.73
CA GLY A 125 14.29 -5.47 -4.66
C GLY A 125 13.57 -6.39 -5.63
N PRO A 126 13.69 -7.72 -5.45
CA PRO A 126 13.04 -8.70 -6.31
C PRO A 126 11.51 -8.55 -6.28
N VAL A 127 10.90 -8.67 -7.46
CA VAL A 127 9.44 -8.63 -7.64
C VAL A 127 8.95 -10.03 -7.98
N LYS A 128 8.06 -10.58 -7.17
CA LYS A 128 7.47 -11.92 -7.37
C LYS A 128 5.99 -11.79 -7.71
N PHE A 129 5.54 -12.49 -8.74
CA PHE A 129 4.12 -12.60 -9.06
C PHE A 129 3.56 -13.83 -8.34
N LEU A 130 2.46 -13.65 -7.61
CA LEU A 130 1.77 -14.74 -6.95
C LEU A 130 0.59 -15.18 -7.81
N SER A 131 0.55 -16.47 -8.13
CA SER A 131 -0.60 -17.11 -8.76
C SER A 131 -1.58 -17.60 -7.69
N PRO A 132 -2.89 -17.64 -7.98
CA PRO A 132 -3.86 -18.32 -7.14
C PRO A 132 -3.44 -19.78 -6.94
N VAL A 133 -3.53 -20.26 -5.69
CA VAL A 133 -3.31 -21.67 -5.39
C VAL A 133 -4.54 -22.45 -5.88
N LYS A 134 -4.31 -23.50 -6.67
CA LYS A 134 -5.37 -24.42 -7.15
C LYS A 134 -5.87 -25.32 -6.03
#